data_AF-A0AAE7J656-F1
#
_entry.id   AF-A0AAE7J656-F1
#
_cell.length_a   1.000
_cell.length_b   1.000
_cell.length_c   1.000
_cell.angle_alpha   90.00
_cell.angle_beta   90.00
_cell.angle_gamma   90.00
#
_symmetry.space_group_name_H-M   'P 1'
#
loop_
_entity.id
_entity.type
_entity.pdbx_description
1 polymer ?
#
loop_
_entity_poly.entity_id
_entity_poly.type
_entity_poly.pdbx_seq_one_letter_code
_entity_poly.pdbx_strand_id
1 'polypeptide(L)'
;MDDSDHPVTPLTGPTLDAEGRLTYIGEDGRRYVVVEGVELDAEGSARVMEALQAAGPLFQEIEALCHGWLERVSRAPLQRQEAIALLLATLETVLEVADDDDIADGNGAGDP
;
A
#
# COMPACT_ATOMS: atom_id res chain seq x y z
N MET A 1 -20.13 -8.23 13.89
CA MET A 1 -19.29 -7.20 13.24
C MET A 1 -17.91 -7.82 13.23
N ASP A 2 -17.47 -8.19 12.04
CA ASP A 2 -16.25 -8.92 11.80
C ASP A 2 -15.09 -7.92 12.00
N ASP A 3 -14.19 -8.20 12.94
CA ASP A 3 -13.07 -7.33 13.33
C ASP A 3 -11.88 -7.50 12.36
N SER A 4 -12.13 -8.15 11.21
CA SER A 4 -11.18 -8.56 10.17
C SER A 4 -10.85 -7.45 9.17
N ASP A 5 -11.61 -6.35 9.16
CA ASP A 5 -11.51 -5.29 8.15
C ASP A 5 -10.64 -4.09 8.58
N HIS A 6 -10.02 -4.15 9.77
CA HIS A 6 -9.07 -3.11 10.15
C HIS A 6 -7.70 -3.42 9.54
N PRO A 7 -7.15 -2.52 8.70
CA PRO A 7 -5.81 -2.71 8.13
C PRO A 7 -4.80 -2.79 9.27
N VAL A 8 -4.15 -3.95 9.40
CA VAL A 8 -3.10 -4.16 10.41
C VAL A 8 -1.77 -3.67 9.86
N THR A 9 -1.14 -2.74 10.58
CA THR A 9 0.18 -2.21 10.25
C THR A 9 1.20 -3.36 10.13
N PRO A 10 1.88 -3.49 8.98
CA PRO A 10 2.93 -4.48 8.81
C PRO A 10 4.14 -4.17 9.71
N LEU A 11 4.55 -5.14 10.52
CA LEU A 11 5.81 -5.12 11.28
C LEU A 11 7.01 -5.49 10.40
N THR A 12 6.75 -6.21 9.31
CA THR A 12 7.77 -6.71 8.38
C THR A 12 7.33 -6.48 6.94
N GLY A 13 8.29 -6.35 6.04
CA GLY A 13 8.00 -6.45 4.62
C GLY A 13 7.41 -7.83 4.28
N PRO A 14 6.65 -7.93 3.18
CA PRO A 14 6.04 -9.18 2.77
C PRO A 14 7.07 -10.26 2.40
N THR A 15 6.75 -11.52 2.70
CA THR A 15 7.57 -12.72 2.52
C THR A 15 6.71 -13.88 2.01
N LEU A 16 7.33 -14.89 1.40
CA LEU A 16 6.61 -16.12 1.02
C LEU A 16 6.56 -17.11 2.18
N ASP A 17 5.39 -17.68 2.45
CA ASP A 17 5.25 -18.81 3.38
C ASP A 17 5.57 -20.16 2.72
N ALA A 18 5.47 -21.24 3.50
CA ALA A 18 5.76 -22.60 3.02
C ALA A 18 4.81 -23.09 1.92
N GLU A 19 3.64 -22.46 1.79
CA GLU A 19 2.66 -22.74 0.74
C GLU A 19 2.82 -21.81 -0.47
N GLY A 20 3.85 -20.94 -0.47
CA GLY A 20 4.11 -20.00 -1.56
C GLY A 20 3.19 -18.78 -1.57
N ARG A 21 2.49 -18.51 -0.47
CA ARG A 21 1.62 -17.34 -0.35
C ARG A 21 2.39 -16.13 0.13
N LEU A 22 2.05 -14.96 -0.40
CA LEU A 22 2.60 -13.69 0.05
C LEU A 22 2.00 -13.29 1.39
N THR A 23 2.84 -13.16 2.41
CA THR A 23 2.43 -12.90 3.78
C THR A 23 3.28 -11.85 4.46
N TYR A 24 2.71 -11.11 5.41
CA TYR A 24 3.46 -10.22 6.31
C TYR A 24 3.09 -10.50 7.76
N ILE A 25 3.95 -10.10 8.70
CA ILE A 25 3.63 -10.13 10.13
C ILE A 25 3.10 -8.76 10.54
N GLY A 26 1.93 -8.72 11.16
CA GLY A 26 1.36 -7.51 11.75
C GLY A 26 1.99 -7.14 13.09
N GLU A 27 1.76 -5.92 13.57
CA GLU A 27 2.23 -5.48 14.90
C GLU A 27 1.67 -6.32 16.07
N ASP A 28 0.56 -7.03 15.85
CA ASP A 28 -0.02 -7.98 16.81
C ASP A 28 0.68 -9.37 16.81
N GLY A 29 1.71 -9.53 15.98
CA GLY A 29 2.49 -10.76 15.82
C GLY A 29 1.79 -11.84 14.97
N ARG A 30 0.61 -11.56 14.42
CA ARG A 30 -0.10 -12.50 13.54
C ARG A 30 0.40 -12.37 12.11
N ARG A 31 0.31 -13.48 11.37
CA ARG A 31 0.64 -13.53 9.94
C ARG A 31 -0.62 -13.26 9.12
N TYR A 32 -0.53 -12.30 8.20
CA TYR A 32 -1.58 -11.88 7.28
C TYR A 32 -1.18 -12.23 5.85
N VAL A 33 -2.16 -12.57 5.00
CA VAL A 33 -1.96 -12.84 3.58
C VAL A 33 -2.23 -11.54 2.80
N VAL A 34 -1.30 -11.14 1.93
CA VAL A 34 -1.35 -9.84 1.22
C VAL A 34 -2.39 -9.85 0.09
N VAL A 35 -2.63 -11.00 -0.53
CA VAL A 35 -3.55 -11.12 -1.66
C VAL A 35 -4.61 -12.15 -1.30
N GLU A 36 -5.78 -11.69 -0.85
CA GLU A 36 -6.97 -12.53 -0.75
C GLU A 36 -7.65 -12.65 -2.12
N GLY A 37 -8.06 -13.86 -2.50
CA GLY A 37 -8.88 -14.10 -3.70
C GLY A 37 -8.12 -14.32 -5.02
N VAL A 38 -6.80 -14.17 -5.06
CA VAL A 38 -5.99 -14.61 -6.21
C VAL A 38 -5.20 -15.84 -5.79
N GLU A 39 -5.56 -17.00 -6.32
CA GLU A 39 -4.68 -18.18 -6.29
C GLU A 39 -3.45 -17.87 -7.16
N LEU A 40 -2.44 -17.25 -6.56
CA LEU A 40 -1.14 -17.11 -7.20
C LEU A 40 -0.45 -18.47 -7.16
N ASP A 41 -0.14 -19.00 -8.33
CA ASP A 41 0.80 -20.10 -8.43
C ASP A 41 2.21 -19.63 -8.02
N ALA A 42 3.14 -20.58 -7.89
CA ALA A 42 4.50 -20.29 -7.45
C ALA A 42 5.20 -19.25 -8.34
N GLU A 43 4.87 -19.18 -9.63
CA GLU A 43 5.44 -18.22 -10.57
C GLU A 43 4.86 -16.82 -10.36
N GLY A 44 3.54 -16.71 -10.17
CA GLY A 44 2.87 -15.46 -9.83
C GLY A 44 3.39 -14.86 -8.54
N SER A 45 3.54 -15.67 -7.50
CA SER A 45 4.13 -15.26 -6.22
C SER A 45 5.57 -14.77 -6.36
N ALA A 46 6.38 -15.44 -7.19
CA ALA A 46 7.75 -15.02 -7.47
C ALA A 46 7.81 -13.66 -8.18
N ARG A 47 6.93 -13.40 -9.16
CA ARG A 47 6.86 -12.11 -9.87
C ARG A 47 6.47 -10.97 -8.94
N VAL A 48 5.51 -11.18 -8.03
CA VAL A 48 5.12 -10.16 -7.05
C VAL A 48 6.27 -9.87 -6.09
N MET A 49 6.97 -10.91 -5.61
CA MET A 49 8.17 -10.72 -4.77
C MET A 49 9.28 -9.96 -5.49
N GLU A 50 9.54 -10.28 -6.75
CA GLU A 50 10.53 -9.58 -7.57
C GLU A 50 10.15 -8.10 -7.75
N ALA A 51 8.88 -7.81 -8.03
CA ALA A 51 8.38 -6.44 -8.14
C ALA A 51 8.52 -5.66 -6.82
N LEU A 52 8.16 -6.27 -5.69
CA LEU A 52 8.31 -5.66 -4.36
C LEU A 52 9.78 -5.42 -4.00
N GLN A 53 10.65 -6.37 -4.33
CA GLN A 53 12.08 -6.23 -4.09
C GLN A 53 12.70 -5.13 -4.98
N ALA A 54 12.30 -5.06 -6.24
CA ALA A 54 12.72 -4.01 -7.17
C ALA A 54 12.20 -2.63 -6.75
N ALA A 55 10.99 -2.56 -6.18
CA ALA A 55 10.39 -1.35 -5.65
C ALA A 55 10.94 -0.94 -4.27
N GLY A 56 11.74 -1.80 -3.61
CA GLY A 56 12.29 -1.56 -2.28
C GLY A 56 12.98 -0.19 -2.11
N PRO A 57 13.90 0.22 -3.01
CA PRO A 57 14.52 1.55 -2.96
C PRO A 57 13.50 2.70 -3.06
N LEU A 58 12.49 2.58 -3.93
CA LEU A 58 11.42 3.57 -4.06
C LEU A 58 10.60 3.66 -2.77
N PHE A 59 10.30 2.52 -2.13
CA PHE A 59 9.61 2.51 -0.85
C PHE A 59 10.42 3.23 0.25
N GLN A 60 11.74 3.05 0.28
CA GLN A 60 12.62 3.77 1.19
C GLN A 60 12.62 5.29 0.93
N GLU A 61 12.52 5.72 -0.32
CA GLU A 61 12.37 7.14 -0.66
C GLU A 61 11.02 7.69 -0.17
N ILE A 62 9.93 6.96 -0.37
CA ILE A 62 8.60 7.32 0.15
C ILE A 62 8.63 7.43 1.68
N GLU A 63 9.23 6.46 2.38
CA GLU A 63 9.41 6.48 3.83
C GLU A 63 10.16 7.74 4.29
N ALA A 64 11.29 8.05 3.66
CA ALA A 64 12.08 9.24 3.97
C ALA A 64 11.30 10.55 3.73
N LEU A 65 10.51 10.63 2.65
CA LEU A 65 9.67 11.78 2.35
C LEU A 65 8.55 11.95 3.38
N CYS A 66 7.89 10.87 3.78
CA CYS A 66 6.87 10.86 4.83
C CYS A 66 7.45 11.36 6.16
N HIS A 67 8.63 10.88 6.56
CA HIS A 67 9.33 11.38 7.74
C HIS A 67 9.67 12.88 7.64
N GLY A 68 10.17 13.31 6.48
CA GLY A 68 10.51 14.72 6.23
C GLY A 68 9.28 15.64 6.22
N TRP A 69 8.11 15.14 5.81
CA TRP A 69 6.85 15.87 5.92
C TRP A 69 6.40 15.97 7.38
N LEU A 70 6.43 14.86 8.12
CA LEU A 70 6.06 14.83 9.55
C LEU A 70 6.90 15.80 10.38
N GLU A 71 8.21 15.85 10.15
CA GLU A 71 9.12 16.77 10.85
C GLU A 71 8.80 18.26 10.58
N ARG A 72 8.38 18.57 9.35
CA ARG A 72 8.00 19.94 8.97
C ARG A 72 6.68 20.34 9.62
N VAL A 73 5.68 19.46 9.60
CA VAL A 73 4.34 19.72 10.13
C VAL A 73 4.32 19.69 11.66
N SER A 74 5.21 18.94 12.32
CA SER A 74 5.33 18.95 13.78
C SER A 74 5.78 20.28 14.39
N ARG A 75 6.16 21.26 13.55
CA ARG A 75 6.39 22.66 13.98
C ARG A 75 5.10 23.46 14.13
N ALA A 76 3.99 22.95 13.60
CA ALA A 76 2.64 23.46 13.81
C ALA A 76 2.07 22.88 15.13
N PRO A 77 0.97 23.42 15.68
CA PRO A 77 0.29 22.87 16.84
C PRO A 77 -0.53 21.62 16.48
N LEU A 78 0.10 20.65 15.81
CA LEU A 78 -0.50 19.41 15.37
C LEU A 78 0.17 18.25 16.12
N GLN A 79 -0.63 17.37 16.73
CA GLN A 79 -0.09 16.18 17.36
C GLN A 79 0.42 15.21 16.29
N ARG A 80 1.42 14.40 16.65
CA ARG A 80 2.02 13.43 15.72
C ARG A 80 0.99 12.48 15.11
N GLN A 81 0.02 12.01 15.89
CA GLN A 81 -1.03 11.10 15.40
C GLN A 81 -1.95 11.78 14.39
N GLU A 82 -2.33 13.04 14.64
CA GLU A 82 -3.14 13.85 13.72
C GLU A 82 -2.38 14.11 12.40
N ALA A 83 -1.06 14.35 12.48
CA ALA A 83 -0.21 14.50 11.31
C ALA A 83 -0.18 13.23 10.44
N ILE A 84 -0.03 12.06 11.07
CA ILE A 84 -0.02 10.77 10.36
C ILE A 84 -1.37 10.52 9.70
N ALA A 85 -2.48 10.71 10.43
CA ALA A 85 -3.81 10.51 9.88
C ALA A 85 -4.07 11.43 8.68
N LEU A 86 -3.67 12.71 8.77
CA LEU A 86 -3.80 13.66 7.66
C LEU A 86 -2.95 13.25 6.45
N LEU A 87 -1.71 12.81 6.67
CA LEU A 87 -0.82 12.34 5.60
C LEU A 87 -1.41 11.15 4.87
N LEU A 88 -1.87 10.13 5.59
CA LEU A 88 -2.46 8.92 5.01
C LEU A 88 -3.73 9.24 4.22
N ALA A 89 -4.66 10.01 4.79
CA ALA A 89 -5.88 10.40 4.09
C ALA A 89 -5.61 11.24 2.82
N THR A 90 -4.59 12.10 2.86
CA THR A 90 -4.18 12.89 1.68
C THR A 90 -3.58 12.00 0.60
N LEU A 91 -2.72 11.05 0.97
CA LEU A 91 -2.11 10.10 0.03
C LEU A 91 -3.18 9.19 -0.59
N GLU A 92 -4.12 8.68 0.20
CA GLU A 92 -5.26 7.87 -0.26
C GLU A 92 -6.06 8.63 -1.33
N THR A 93 -6.48 9.87 -1.05
CA THR A 93 -7.22 10.70 -2.02
C THR A 93 -6.44 10.94 -3.32
N VAL A 94 -5.13 11.20 -3.23
CA VAL A 94 -4.31 11.48 -4.43
C VAL A 94 -4.11 10.23 -5.27
N LEU A 95 -3.93 9.07 -4.64
CA LEU A 95 -3.73 7.81 -5.34
C LEU A 95 -5.03 7.29 -5.96
N GLU A 96 -6.17 7.43 -5.28
CA GLU A 96 -7.48 7.06 -5.84
C GLU A 96 -7.85 7.92 -7.06
N VAL A 97 -7.56 9.23 -7.03
CA VAL A 97 -7.84 10.12 -8.17
C VAL A 97 -6.97 9.77 -9.39
N ALA A 98 -5.75 9.29 -9.18
CA ALA A 98 -4.87 8.89 -10.28
C ALA A 98 -5.39 7.66 -11.04
N ASP A 99 -6.12 6.77 -10.37
CA ASP A 99 -6.70 5.56 -10.97
C ASP A 99 -8.00 5.86 -11.78
N ASP A 100 -8.73 6.92 -11.43
CA ASP A 100 -9.98 7.31 -12.10
C ASP A 100 -9.77 8.05 -13.45
N ASP A 101 -8.64 8.74 -13.62
CA ASP A 101 -8.32 9.51 -14.84
C ASP A 101 -7.93 8.61 -16.04
N ASP A 102 -7.58 7.34 -15.82
CA ASP A 102 -7.14 6.39 -16.87
C ASP A 102 -8.32 5.79 -17.69
N ILE A 103 -9.58 6.07 -17.34
CA ILE A 103 -10.78 5.51 -18.04
C ILE A 103 -11.37 6.48 -19.09
N ALA A 104 -10.91 7.73 -19.17
CA ALA A 104 -11.62 8.78 -19.92
C ALA A 104 -11.31 8.91 -21.43
N ASP A 105 -10.44 8.10 -22.03
CA ASP A 105 -9.91 8.37 -23.39
C ASP A 105 -10.17 7.28 -24.44
N GLY A 106 -11.41 6.78 -24.52
CA GLY A 106 -11.69 5.62 -25.37
C GLY A 106 -13.12 5.38 -25.86
N ASN A 107 -13.96 6.39 -26.16
CA ASN A 107 -15.02 6.19 -27.18
C ASN A 107 -15.68 7.49 -27.67
N GLY A 108 -15.04 8.11 -28.66
CA GLY A 108 -15.61 9.18 -29.48
C GLY A 108 -15.50 8.85 -30.97
N ALA A 109 -16.01 7.69 -31.41
CA ALA A 109 -16.17 7.41 -32.83
C ALA A 109 -17.66 7.42 -33.17
N GLY A 110 -18.07 8.53 -33.78
CA GLY A 110 -19.44 8.78 -34.21
C GLY A 110 -19.89 7.83 -35.32
N ASP A 111 -21.17 7.49 -35.24
CA ASP A 111 -21.95 6.75 -36.23
C ASP A 111 -22.41 7.71 -37.35
N PRO A 112 -22.27 7.37 -38.65
CA PRO A 112 -22.93 8.09 -39.74
C PRO A 112 -24.38 7.64 -39.98
#